data_AF-A0A5J5UQ80-F1
#
_entry.id   AF-A0A5J5UQ80-F1
#
_cell.length_a   1.000
_cell.length_b   1.000
_cell.length_c   1.000
_cell.angle_alpha   90.00
_cell.angle_beta   90.00
_cell.angle_gamma   90.00
#
_symmetry.space_group_name_H-M   'P 1'
#
loop_
_entity.id
_entity.type
_entity.pdbx_description
1 polymer ?
#
loop_
_entity_poly.entity_id
_entity_poly.type
_entity_poly.pdbx_seq_one_letter_code
_entity_poly.pdbx_strand_id
1 'polypeptide(L)'
;MVSNTCYCSRFLAINRSLPSIYLHSKSNQRRISLFFRSKQNFQKRVSSGISGVGVFRVSINPALSVLSFKKGDLKPPLKKEGVEGMTIKPAVRISERKLVVKERTILTGVPENVIATSGTAAGSVEGVFLGAVFDEENSRHVVPIGTLRDVRFMSCFRFKLWWMAQKMGDQGKDVRLETQFLLVETKDGSHLDSTEENQIVYTVFLPLIEGPFRAVLQGNQNDQLELCLESGDADTKASSFTHSVYIHAGTDPFTTITEAIRAVKLHLKTFRQRHEKKLPGIVDYFGWCTWDAFYQDVTQEGVEAGLESLAAGGTPPKFVIIDDGWQSVCGDPREEDKSSSSAYQAETKQQPLLRLTGIKENEKFQNKDDPTVGIKNIVNIAREKHGLKYVYVWHAITGYWGGVRPGVEEMEGYGSRIRYPMVSKGVVDNEPGWKTDAIAVQGLGLVNPKNVYKFYNELHSYLADAGIDGVKVDVQCILETLGAELGGRVELTRQYHQALDASVGRNFPDNGIIACMSHNTDALYCSKQTAVVRASDDFYPRDPVSHTIHIAAVA
;
A
#
# COMPACT_ATOMS: atom_id res chain seq x y z
N MET A 1 11.02 -34.10 1.32
CA MET A 1 11.27 -33.83 -0.10
C MET A 1 11.34 -32.33 -0.26
N VAL A 2 12.51 -31.89 -0.74
CA VAL A 2 12.99 -30.56 -1.16
C VAL A 2 12.18 -29.33 -0.70
N SER A 3 12.80 -28.58 0.22
CA SER A 3 12.43 -27.24 0.66
C SER A 3 12.68 -26.23 -0.46
N ASN A 4 11.63 -25.77 -1.15
CA ASN A 4 11.69 -24.60 -2.03
C ASN A 4 11.62 -23.34 -1.15
N THR A 5 12.79 -22.76 -0.92
CA THR A 5 12.98 -21.45 -0.26
C THR A 5 12.21 -20.39 -1.02
N CYS A 6 11.24 -19.77 -0.34
CA CYS A 6 10.68 -18.49 -0.73
C CYS A 6 11.82 -17.51 -1.05
N TYR A 7 11.76 -16.83 -2.20
CA TYR A 7 12.69 -15.74 -2.53
C TYR A 7 12.59 -14.59 -1.53
N CYS A 8 11.52 -14.52 -0.71
CA CYS A 8 11.53 -13.78 0.54
C CYS A 8 12.15 -14.64 1.66
N SER A 9 13.43 -14.41 1.90
CA SER A 9 14.25 -15.12 2.90
C SER A 9 13.55 -15.31 4.26
N ARG A 10 13.35 -16.57 4.68
CA ARG A 10 13.23 -16.92 6.10
C ARG A 10 14.59 -16.68 6.77
N PHE A 11 14.85 -15.47 7.23
CA PHE A 11 15.88 -15.21 8.25
C PHE A 11 15.21 -14.82 9.56
N LEU A 12 15.12 -15.81 10.46
CA LEU A 12 14.84 -15.60 11.88
C LEU A 12 15.99 -14.77 12.47
N ALA A 13 15.73 -13.50 12.78
CA ALA A 13 16.57 -12.76 13.70
C ALA A 13 16.37 -13.34 15.12
N ILE A 14 17.21 -14.31 15.47
CA ILE A 14 17.35 -14.81 16.84
C ILE A 14 18.05 -13.69 17.64
N ASN A 15 17.27 -12.84 18.30
CA ASN A 15 17.77 -12.04 19.41
C ASN A 15 17.65 -12.88 20.69
N ARG A 16 18.70 -13.65 21.00
CA ARG A 16 18.88 -14.24 22.33
C ARG A 16 19.45 -13.15 23.24
N SER A 17 18.60 -12.48 23.99
CA SER A 17 18.98 -11.91 25.28
C SER A 17 18.55 -12.85 26.41
N LEU A 18 19.43 -12.95 27.40
CA LEU A 18 19.51 -13.92 28.50
C LEU A 18 18.18 -14.17 29.26
N PRO A 19 17.95 -15.40 29.78
CA PRO A 19 16.77 -15.68 30.59
C PRO A 19 16.95 -15.12 32.01
N SER A 20 16.07 -14.18 32.37
CA SER A 20 15.85 -13.83 33.78
C SER A 20 15.09 -14.96 34.47
N ILE A 21 15.69 -15.47 35.53
CA ILE A 21 15.18 -16.55 36.37
C ILE A 21 13.94 -16.02 37.11
N TYR A 22 12.77 -16.57 36.81
CA TYR A 22 11.62 -16.53 37.72
C TYR A 22 11.01 -17.93 37.88
N LEU A 23 11.24 -18.48 39.06
CA LEU A 23 10.58 -19.66 39.60
C LEU A 23 9.10 -19.33 39.88
N HIS A 24 8.16 -20.14 39.37
CA HIS A 24 6.94 -20.43 40.13
C HIS A 24 6.32 -21.80 39.76
N SER A 25 6.45 -22.71 40.73
CA SER A 25 5.40 -23.50 41.39
C SER A 25 4.11 -23.84 40.62
N LYS A 26 3.89 -25.16 40.48
CA LYS A 26 2.62 -25.81 40.11
C LYS A 26 1.54 -25.60 41.18
N SER A 27 0.30 -25.31 40.79
CA SER A 27 -0.87 -26.00 41.36
C SER A 27 -2.17 -25.85 40.54
N ASN A 28 -2.79 -27.01 40.30
CA ASN A 28 -4.21 -27.39 40.23
C ASN A 28 -5.29 -26.57 39.49
N GLN A 29 -5.77 -27.22 38.42
CA GLN A 29 -7.18 -27.55 38.10
C GLN A 29 -8.30 -26.87 38.91
N ARG A 30 -9.27 -26.31 38.18
CA ARG A 30 -10.70 -26.64 38.33
C ARG A 30 -11.52 -26.26 37.08
N ARG A 31 -12.25 -27.26 36.57
CA ARG A 31 -13.31 -27.13 35.55
C ARG A 31 -14.50 -26.38 36.14
N ILE A 32 -15.09 -25.47 35.38
CA ILE A 32 -16.48 -25.05 35.55
C ILE A 32 -17.16 -25.12 34.18
N SER A 33 -18.23 -25.89 34.14
CA SER A 33 -19.18 -25.99 33.03
C SER A 33 -20.34 -25.04 33.33
N LEU A 34 -20.86 -24.35 32.32
CA LEU A 34 -22.14 -23.65 32.44
C LEU A 34 -22.91 -23.66 31.11
N PHE A 35 -24.09 -24.23 31.24
CA PHE A 35 -25.25 -24.36 30.37
C PHE A 35 -25.53 -23.18 29.41
N PHE A 36 -25.73 -23.52 28.13
CA PHE A 36 -26.47 -22.70 27.17
C PHE A 36 -27.98 -22.92 27.36
N ARG A 37 -28.74 -21.83 27.53
CA ARG A 37 -30.20 -21.81 27.41
C ARG A 37 -30.59 -20.92 26.23
N SER A 38 -31.33 -21.49 25.30
CA SER A 38 -31.92 -20.84 24.14
C SER A 38 -32.99 -19.83 24.54
N LYS A 39 -33.12 -18.75 23.76
CA LYS A 39 -34.37 -17.98 23.66
C LYS A 39 -34.71 -17.77 22.19
N GLN A 40 -35.87 -18.31 21.85
CA GLN A 40 -36.61 -18.15 20.61
C GLN A 40 -37.42 -16.84 20.62
N ASN A 41 -37.65 -16.34 19.41
CA ASN A 41 -38.84 -15.65 18.92
C ASN A 41 -39.20 -14.25 19.47
N PHE A 42 -39.09 -13.25 18.59
CA PHE A 42 -40.15 -12.25 18.43
C PHE A 42 -40.29 -11.84 16.96
N GLN A 43 -41.39 -12.26 16.35
CA GLN A 43 -41.93 -11.74 15.09
C GLN A 43 -43.30 -11.14 15.45
N LYS A 44 -43.57 -9.89 15.04
CA LYS A 44 -44.77 -9.50 14.27
C LYS A 44 -44.92 -7.98 14.11
N ARG A 45 -45.17 -7.62 12.84
CA ARG A 45 -46.15 -6.64 12.32
C ARG A 45 -45.99 -5.16 12.67
N VAL A 46 -45.77 -4.34 11.63
CA VAL A 46 -46.70 -3.29 11.21
C VAL A 46 -46.75 -3.23 9.67
N SER A 47 -47.96 -3.03 9.15
CA SER A 47 -48.37 -3.04 7.75
C SER A 47 -48.54 -1.63 7.16
N SER A 48 -48.12 -1.49 5.89
CA SER A 48 -48.71 -0.75 4.75
C SER A 48 -49.54 0.54 4.91
N GLY A 49 -49.19 1.53 4.06
CA GLY A 49 -50.06 2.56 3.47
C GLY A 49 -49.58 3.99 3.78
N ILE A 50 -49.58 5.01 2.91
CA ILE A 50 -50.13 5.27 1.57
C ILE A 50 -49.38 6.52 1.01
N SER A 51 -49.22 6.56 -0.32
CA SER A 51 -48.96 7.65 -1.29
C SER A 51 -48.53 9.09 -0.88
N GLY A 52 -47.61 9.66 -1.67
CA GLY A 52 -47.93 10.85 -2.49
C GLY A 52 -46.99 12.06 -2.42
N VAL A 53 -46.49 12.45 -3.61
CA VAL A 53 -46.10 13.82 -4.05
C VAL A 53 -44.78 14.38 -3.45
N GLY A 54 -43.84 14.99 -4.17
CA GLY A 54 -43.78 15.43 -5.56
C GLY A 54 -42.37 15.93 -5.90
N VAL A 55 -42.07 15.93 -7.19
CA VAL A 55 -40.79 16.33 -7.80
C VAL A 55 -40.73 17.86 -7.88
N PHE A 56 -39.73 18.49 -7.26
CA PHE A 56 -39.37 19.88 -7.54
C PHE A 56 -38.12 19.93 -8.44
N ARG A 57 -38.35 20.26 -9.72
CA ARG A 57 -37.32 20.78 -10.63
C ARG A 57 -37.23 22.29 -10.43
N VAL A 58 -36.07 22.79 -10.08
CA VAL A 58 -35.76 24.23 -10.15
C VAL A 58 -34.98 24.48 -11.43
N SER A 59 -35.57 25.29 -12.31
CA SER A 59 -34.97 25.81 -13.53
C SER A 59 -34.57 27.26 -13.25
N ILE A 60 -33.32 27.63 -13.53
CA ILE A 60 -32.86 29.03 -13.44
C ILE A 60 -32.41 29.44 -14.85
N ASN A 61 -33.14 30.39 -15.43
CA ASN A 61 -32.73 31.16 -16.61
C ASN A 61 -31.93 32.39 -16.15
N PRO A 62 -30.87 32.80 -16.88
CA PRO A 62 -30.13 34.03 -16.61
C PRO A 62 -30.57 35.17 -17.55
N ALA A 63 -30.89 36.36 -17.02
CA ALA A 63 -30.88 37.59 -17.80
C ALA A 63 -30.98 38.86 -16.94
N LEU A 64 -30.25 39.90 -17.40
CA LEU A 64 -30.40 41.34 -17.13
C LEU A 64 -29.92 41.86 -15.76
N SER A 65 -29.30 43.04 -15.62
CA SER A 65 -28.80 44.05 -16.56
C SER A 65 -27.89 45.00 -15.78
N VAL A 66 -26.87 45.54 -16.45
CA VAL A 66 -26.03 46.64 -15.98
C VAL A 66 -26.86 47.91 -15.84
N LEU A 67 -26.86 48.52 -14.65
CA LEU A 67 -27.26 49.92 -14.47
C LEU A 67 -26.26 50.63 -13.55
N SER A 68 -25.66 51.68 -14.12
CA SER A 68 -24.76 52.61 -13.49
C SER A 68 -25.51 53.52 -12.51
N PHE A 69 -24.94 53.74 -11.33
CA PHE A 69 -25.40 54.79 -10.41
C PHE A 69 -24.29 55.80 -10.12
N LYS A 70 -24.68 57.06 -10.25
CA LYS A 70 -23.89 58.27 -10.12
C LYS A 70 -23.50 58.54 -8.66
N LYS A 71 -22.34 59.18 -8.53
CA LYS A 71 -21.74 59.76 -7.32
C LYS A 71 -22.61 60.89 -6.77
N GLY A 72 -22.91 60.88 -5.47
CA GLY A 72 -23.60 61.96 -4.77
C GLY A 72 -23.53 61.78 -3.25
N ASP A 73 -22.66 62.58 -2.63
CA ASP A 73 -22.62 63.10 -1.25
C ASP A 73 -23.17 62.27 -0.07
N LEU A 74 -22.25 61.72 0.72
CA LEU A 74 -22.50 61.28 2.10
C LEU A 74 -21.41 61.79 3.06
N LYS A 75 -21.88 62.34 4.18
CA LYS A 75 -21.15 62.95 5.32
C LYS A 75 -20.05 62.03 5.91
N PRO A 76 -19.00 62.60 6.56
CA PRO A 76 -17.92 61.80 7.14
C PRO A 76 -18.43 60.99 8.35
N PRO A 77 -18.10 59.70 8.49
CA PRO A 77 -18.46 58.95 9.68
C PRO A 77 -17.45 59.21 10.81
N LEU A 78 -18.03 59.25 12.01
CA LEU A 78 -17.36 59.30 13.30
C LEU A 78 -16.31 58.18 13.47
N LYS A 79 -15.27 58.49 14.24
CA LYS A 79 -14.27 57.54 14.77
C LYS A 79 -14.98 56.29 15.30
N LYS A 80 -14.75 55.15 14.65
CA LYS A 80 -14.99 53.83 15.25
C LYS A 80 -13.72 53.39 15.96
N GLU A 81 -13.88 53.15 17.25
CA GLU A 81 -12.95 52.39 18.08
C GLU A 81 -12.60 51.06 17.42
N GLY A 82 -11.38 50.61 17.66
CA GLY A 82 -10.79 49.42 17.04
C GLY A 82 -11.66 48.20 17.25
N VAL A 83 -12.18 47.67 16.14
CA VAL A 83 -12.53 46.25 16.08
C VAL A 83 -11.20 45.53 15.95
N GLU A 84 -10.68 45.00 17.06
CA GLU A 84 -9.71 43.91 17.01
C GLU A 84 -10.28 42.85 16.07
N GLY A 85 -9.65 42.66 14.92
CA GLY A 85 -10.05 41.61 14.00
C GLY A 85 -9.94 40.29 14.73
N MET A 86 -11.09 39.63 14.97
CA MET A 86 -11.14 38.23 15.39
C MET A 86 -10.39 37.41 14.33
N THR A 87 -9.10 37.20 14.57
CA THR A 87 -8.26 36.37 13.71
C THR A 87 -8.43 34.97 14.23
N ILE A 88 -9.25 34.16 13.55
CA ILE A 88 -9.41 32.74 13.89
C ILE A 88 -8.02 32.10 13.76
N LYS A 89 -7.44 31.69 14.89
CA LYS A 89 -6.14 31.01 14.91
C LYS A 89 -6.30 29.66 14.20
N PRO A 90 -5.40 29.28 13.26
CA PRO A 90 -5.42 27.96 12.66
C PRO A 90 -5.33 26.86 13.71
N ALA A 91 -6.10 25.78 13.53
CA ALA A 91 -6.13 24.66 14.46
C ALA A 91 -4.77 23.96 14.61
N VAL A 92 -3.95 23.96 13.55
CA VAL A 92 -2.57 23.45 13.53
C VAL A 92 -1.63 24.58 13.11
N ARG A 93 -0.59 24.85 13.90
CA ARG A 93 0.38 25.92 13.61
C ARG A 93 1.76 25.62 14.17
N ILE A 94 2.80 26.18 13.56
CA ILE A 94 4.12 26.28 14.16
C ILE A 94 4.21 27.65 14.87
N SER A 95 4.58 27.64 16.16
CA SER A 95 4.72 28.85 16.98
C SER A 95 5.84 28.64 17.98
N GLU A 96 6.76 29.59 18.10
CA GLU A 96 7.88 29.52 19.07
C GLU A 96 8.65 28.19 18.98
N ARG A 97 8.93 27.71 17.77
CA ARG A 97 9.58 26.41 17.51
C ARG A 97 8.83 25.21 18.10
N LYS A 98 7.49 25.29 18.20
CA LYS A 98 6.60 24.21 18.61
C LYS A 98 5.54 23.96 17.56
N LEU A 99 5.23 22.70 17.29
CA LEU A 99 4.02 22.34 16.55
C LEU A 99 2.87 22.27 17.55
N VAL A 100 1.93 23.21 17.43
CA VAL A 100 0.79 23.37 18.31
C VAL A 100 -0.49 23.00 17.57
N VAL A 101 -1.30 22.13 18.19
CA VAL A 101 -2.61 21.69 17.70
C VAL A 101 -3.65 22.00 18.75
N LYS A 102 -4.64 22.86 18.45
CA LYS A 102 -5.70 23.29 19.39
C LYS A 102 -5.12 23.69 20.76
N GLU A 103 -4.07 24.51 20.75
CA GLU A 103 -3.31 24.97 21.93
C GLU A 103 -2.56 23.87 22.72
N ARG A 104 -2.42 22.67 22.15
CA ARG A 104 -1.63 21.56 22.69
C ARG A 104 -0.32 21.42 21.93
N THR A 105 0.78 21.35 22.65
CA THR A 105 2.10 21.15 22.02
C THR A 105 2.29 19.68 21.70
N ILE A 106 2.50 19.34 20.42
CA ILE A 106 2.80 17.96 19.99
C ILE A 106 4.30 17.78 19.79
N LEU A 107 4.94 18.72 19.09
CA LEU A 107 6.38 18.70 18.85
C LEU A 107 7.03 19.95 19.43
N THR A 108 8.21 19.79 20.01
CA THR A 108 9.03 20.89 20.52
C THR A 108 10.34 20.99 19.76
N GLY A 109 10.99 22.16 19.76
CA GLY A 109 12.28 22.34 19.09
C GLY A 109 12.24 22.21 17.57
N VAL A 110 11.10 22.51 16.94
CA VAL A 110 10.94 22.54 15.48
C VAL A 110 12.02 23.47 14.88
N PRO A 111 12.86 22.98 13.95
CA PRO A 111 13.88 23.81 13.31
C PRO A 111 13.31 24.93 12.44
N GLU A 112 14.09 25.99 12.21
CA GLU A 112 13.66 27.15 11.42
C GLU A 112 13.49 26.85 9.93
N ASN A 113 14.21 25.84 9.42
CA ASN A 113 14.10 25.41 8.04
C ASN A 113 12.90 24.49 7.78
N VAL A 114 12.13 24.12 8.81
CA VAL A 114 10.85 23.43 8.68
C VAL A 114 9.74 24.46 8.53
N ILE A 115 9.02 24.39 7.42
CA ILE A 115 8.01 25.38 7.04
C ILE A 115 6.61 24.79 7.10
N ALA A 116 5.63 25.64 7.40
CA ALA A 116 4.21 25.31 7.37
C ALA A 116 3.51 26.12 6.28
N THR A 117 2.74 25.44 5.43
CA THR A 117 1.90 26.07 4.40
C THR A 117 0.42 25.72 4.62
N SER A 118 -0.47 26.66 4.31
CA SER A 118 -1.90 26.52 4.63
C SER A 118 -2.56 25.39 3.85
N GLY A 119 -3.35 24.55 4.54
CA GLY A 119 -4.20 23.52 3.93
C GLY A 119 -5.46 24.05 3.24
N THR A 120 -5.73 25.36 3.30
CA THR A 120 -6.97 25.97 2.77
C THR A 120 -7.19 25.71 1.27
N ALA A 121 -6.12 25.65 0.47
CA ALA A 121 -6.22 25.32 -0.95
C ALA A 121 -6.71 23.87 -1.21
N ALA A 122 -6.54 22.97 -0.23
CA ALA A 122 -7.05 21.60 -0.26
C ALA A 122 -8.47 21.47 0.32
N GLY A 123 -9.14 22.60 0.63
CA GLY A 123 -10.51 22.63 1.13
C GLY A 123 -10.66 22.28 2.61
N SER A 124 -9.57 22.30 3.39
CA SER A 124 -9.58 22.09 4.85
C SER A 124 -9.15 23.37 5.57
N VAL A 125 -9.97 23.83 6.52
CA VAL A 125 -9.65 24.98 7.39
C VAL A 125 -8.82 24.55 8.60
N GLU A 126 -8.77 23.24 8.89
CA GLU A 126 -8.17 22.67 10.11
C GLU A 126 -6.88 21.87 9.86
N GLY A 127 -6.37 21.85 8.62
CA GLY A 127 -5.14 21.14 8.26
C GLY A 127 -4.01 22.06 7.81
N VAL A 128 -2.77 21.60 7.96
CA VAL A 128 -1.57 22.29 7.51
C VAL A 128 -0.65 21.32 6.78
N PHE A 129 0.09 21.83 5.81
CA PHE A 129 1.17 21.12 5.16
C PHE A 129 2.49 21.51 5.82
N LEU A 130 3.34 20.53 6.11
CA LEU A 130 4.72 20.73 6.51
C LEU A 130 5.67 20.36 5.37
N GLY A 131 6.73 21.13 5.25
CA GLY A 131 7.85 20.86 4.37
C GLY A 131 9.17 21.33 5.00
N ALA A 132 10.25 21.29 4.24
CA ALA A 132 11.55 21.74 4.69
C ALA A 132 12.36 22.33 3.54
N VAL A 133 13.22 23.30 3.87
CA VAL A 133 14.19 23.91 2.95
C VAL A 133 15.61 23.50 3.38
N PHE A 134 16.45 23.26 2.40
CA PHE A 134 17.83 22.78 2.54
C PHE A 134 18.77 23.68 1.75
N ASP A 135 20.00 23.81 2.22
CA ASP A 135 21.01 24.65 1.56
C ASP A 135 21.53 24.04 0.25
N GLU A 136 21.50 22.71 0.15
CA GLU A 136 22.00 21.95 -0.99
C GLU A 136 20.92 21.06 -1.60
N GLU A 137 21.00 20.86 -2.92
CA GLU A 137 20.17 19.88 -3.62
C GLU A 137 20.68 18.46 -3.40
N ASN A 138 19.79 17.56 -3.03
CA ASN A 138 20.11 16.15 -2.84
C ASN A 138 18.95 15.25 -3.28
N SER A 139 19.25 14.00 -3.63
CA SER A 139 18.24 12.95 -3.89
C SER A 139 17.69 12.36 -2.60
N ARG A 140 18.33 12.65 -1.46
CA ARG A 140 17.91 12.25 -0.13
C ARG A 140 18.14 13.34 0.91
N HIS A 141 17.09 13.66 1.66
CA HIS A 141 17.15 14.56 2.82
C HIS A 141 16.60 13.89 4.07
N VAL A 142 17.21 14.18 5.22
CA VAL A 142 16.67 13.82 6.54
C VAL A 142 16.77 15.03 7.44
N VAL A 143 15.65 15.43 8.03
CA VAL A 143 15.58 16.60 8.91
C VAL A 143 14.69 16.32 10.12
N PRO A 144 15.12 16.66 11.35
CA PRO A 144 14.23 16.67 12.50
C PRO A 144 13.07 17.66 12.29
N ILE A 145 11.83 17.24 12.50
CA ILE A 145 10.66 18.12 12.50
C ILE A 145 10.18 18.47 13.91
N GLY A 146 10.89 17.98 14.93
CA GLY A 146 10.72 18.33 16.33
C GLY A 146 10.83 17.11 17.26
N THR A 147 10.93 17.35 18.55
CA THR A 147 10.96 16.33 19.61
C THR A 147 9.55 15.96 20.02
N LEU A 148 9.25 14.66 20.00
CA LEU A 148 7.99 14.05 20.43
C LEU A 148 8.22 13.32 21.75
N ARG A 149 7.59 13.78 22.84
CA ARG A 149 7.68 13.15 24.17
C ARG A 149 6.35 13.22 24.88
N ASP A 150 6.06 12.18 25.66
CA ASP A 150 4.87 12.10 26.51
C ASP A 150 3.56 12.25 25.73
N VAL A 151 3.55 11.84 24.45
CA VAL A 151 2.34 11.84 23.61
C VAL A 151 2.15 10.48 22.96
N ARG A 152 1.05 9.80 23.34
CA ARG A 152 0.72 8.48 22.82
C ARG A 152 0.49 8.53 21.31
N PHE A 153 1.01 7.55 20.60
CA PHE A 153 0.77 7.42 19.17
C PHE A 153 0.55 5.98 18.72
N MET A 154 -0.07 5.85 17.56
CA MET A 154 -0.04 4.67 16.71
C MET A 154 0.58 5.06 15.37
N SER A 155 1.61 4.34 14.94
CA SER A 155 2.20 4.50 13.61
C SER A 155 1.97 3.26 12.77
N CYS A 156 1.88 3.44 11.45
CA CYS A 156 1.99 2.34 10.50
C CYS A 156 3.26 2.52 9.68
N PHE A 157 4.14 1.52 9.72
CA PHE A 157 5.48 1.57 9.14
C PHE A 157 5.75 0.32 8.32
N ARG A 158 6.65 0.43 7.33
CA ARG A 158 7.06 -0.74 6.56
C ARG A 158 8.13 -1.53 7.30
N PHE A 159 7.81 -2.76 7.71
CA PHE A 159 8.77 -3.66 8.36
C PHE A 159 9.53 -4.54 7.36
N LYS A 160 9.07 -4.57 6.10
CA LYS A 160 9.72 -5.15 4.92
C LYS A 160 9.45 -4.24 3.72
N LEU A 161 10.13 -4.44 2.60
CA LEU A 161 9.84 -3.67 1.37
C LEU A 161 8.34 -3.71 1.00
N TRP A 162 7.72 -4.86 1.21
CA TRP A 162 6.38 -5.22 0.74
C TRP A 162 5.24 -4.86 1.70
N TRP A 163 5.51 -4.89 3.01
CA TRP A 163 4.47 -5.03 4.05
C TRP A 163 4.60 -3.97 5.14
N MET A 164 3.44 -3.55 5.65
CA MET A 164 3.33 -2.66 6.79
C MET A 164 2.88 -3.40 8.04
N ALA A 165 3.32 -2.89 9.20
CA ALA A 165 2.84 -3.25 10.51
C ALA A 165 2.55 -1.97 11.30
N GLN A 166 1.93 -2.12 12.46
CA GLN A 166 1.66 -1.03 13.40
C GLN A 166 2.63 -1.04 14.58
N LYS A 167 2.90 0.14 15.12
CA LYS A 167 3.64 0.33 16.36
C LYS A 167 2.96 1.38 17.22
N MET A 168 2.87 1.10 18.52
CA MET A 168 2.43 2.06 19.53
C MET A 168 3.64 2.47 20.39
N GLY A 169 3.62 3.73 20.82
CA GLY A 169 4.63 4.33 21.69
C GLY A 169 4.19 5.69 22.20
N ASP A 170 5.10 6.37 22.90
CA ASP A 170 4.86 7.73 23.43
C ASP A 170 6.06 8.68 23.28
N GLN A 171 7.14 8.20 22.66
CA GLN A 171 8.38 8.96 22.44
C GLN A 171 8.81 8.90 20.97
N GLY A 172 9.49 9.94 20.49
CA GLY A 172 9.97 10.03 19.12
C GLY A 172 10.83 8.84 18.71
N LYS A 173 11.67 8.32 19.62
CA LYS A 173 12.53 7.15 19.35
C LYS A 173 11.76 5.85 19.08
N ASP A 174 10.50 5.77 19.51
CA ASP A 174 9.65 4.60 19.27
C ASP A 174 9.07 4.59 17.85
N VAL A 175 9.12 5.72 17.14
CA VAL A 175 8.68 5.83 15.75
C VAL A 175 9.67 5.08 14.85
N ARG A 176 9.18 4.05 14.17
CA ARG A 176 10.02 3.17 13.35
C ARG A 176 10.41 3.82 12.03
N LEU A 177 11.54 3.41 11.48
CA LEU A 177 11.95 3.74 10.11
C LEU A 177 10.83 3.36 9.13
N GLU A 178 10.69 4.12 8.04
CA GLU A 178 9.66 3.91 7.01
C GLU A 178 8.22 4.05 7.55
N THR A 179 7.98 4.93 8.52
CA THR A 179 6.63 5.26 8.99
C THR A 179 5.90 6.07 7.92
N GLN A 180 4.76 5.57 7.46
CA GLN A 180 3.94 6.17 6.39
C GLN A 180 2.62 6.77 6.89
N PHE A 181 2.32 6.56 8.17
CA PHE A 181 1.13 7.07 8.83
C PHE A 181 1.44 7.18 10.33
N LEU A 182 1.06 8.30 10.95
CA LEU A 182 1.17 8.50 12.39
C LEU A 182 -0.10 9.17 12.91
N LEU A 183 -0.72 8.55 13.91
CA LEU A 183 -1.87 9.07 14.65
C LEU A 183 -1.43 9.34 16.09
N VAL A 184 -1.56 10.58 16.52
CA VAL A 184 -1.15 11.05 17.84
C VAL A 184 -2.39 11.36 18.67
N GLU A 185 -2.43 10.89 19.91
CA GLU A 185 -3.51 11.12 20.88
C GLU A 185 -3.02 12.11 21.95
N THR A 186 -3.68 13.26 22.07
CA THR A 186 -3.39 14.27 23.10
C THR A 186 -4.61 14.46 24.01
N LYS A 187 -4.38 14.49 25.33
CA LYS A 187 -5.45 14.65 26.34
C LYS A 187 -5.42 16.02 27.02
N ASP A 188 -4.22 16.53 27.30
CA ASP A 188 -4.06 17.73 28.12
C ASP A 188 -3.82 18.98 27.25
N GLY A 189 -4.72 19.95 27.33
CA GLY A 189 -4.52 21.31 26.81
C GLY A 189 -3.89 22.23 27.86
N SER A 190 -3.30 23.35 27.43
CA SER A 190 -2.80 24.35 28.37
C SER A 190 -3.94 24.87 29.27
N HIS A 191 -3.67 24.97 30.57
CA HIS A 191 -4.63 25.32 31.65
C HIS A 191 -5.26 26.71 31.59
N LEU A 192 -5.27 27.39 30.43
CA LEU A 192 -5.53 28.82 30.36
C LEU A 192 -6.89 29.24 29.80
N ASP A 193 -7.74 28.35 29.28
CA ASP A 193 -9.12 28.71 28.95
C ASP A 193 -10.11 27.55 29.15
N SER A 194 -11.08 27.80 30.03
CA SER A 194 -12.09 26.88 30.55
C SER A 194 -13.14 26.41 29.53
N THR A 195 -13.36 25.08 29.46
CA THR A 195 -14.64 24.32 29.37
C THR A 195 -14.49 22.95 28.69
N GLU A 196 -13.37 22.69 27.99
CA GLU A 196 -13.09 21.42 27.27
C GLU A 196 -11.92 20.60 27.85
N GLU A 197 -11.67 20.71 29.17
CA GLU A 197 -10.44 20.22 29.85
C GLU A 197 -10.18 18.70 29.77
N ASN A 198 -11.02 17.90 29.12
CA ASN A 198 -10.84 16.45 28.96
C ASN A 198 -11.08 15.91 27.54
N GLN A 199 -11.29 16.77 26.54
CA GLN A 199 -11.57 16.27 25.18
C GLN A 199 -10.28 15.75 24.54
N ILE A 200 -10.26 14.47 24.15
CA ILE A 200 -9.13 13.89 23.42
C ILE A 200 -9.06 14.53 22.02
N VAL A 201 -7.88 14.95 21.60
CA VAL A 201 -7.60 15.42 20.24
C VAL A 201 -6.66 14.45 19.57
N TYR A 202 -7.10 13.96 18.41
CA TYR A 202 -6.34 13.10 17.53
C TYR A 202 -5.69 13.95 16.44
N THR A 203 -4.39 13.75 16.22
CA THR A 203 -3.64 14.43 15.16
C THR A 203 -3.02 13.40 14.23
N VAL A 204 -3.39 13.48 12.96
CA VAL A 204 -2.87 12.63 11.89
C VAL A 204 -1.70 13.35 11.23
N PHE A 205 -0.61 12.63 10.99
CA PHE A 205 0.50 13.02 10.12
C PHE A 205 0.54 12.04 8.95
N LEU A 206 0.39 12.56 7.74
CA LEU A 206 0.46 11.81 6.49
C LEU A 206 1.65 12.28 5.66
N PRO A 207 2.76 11.55 5.65
CA PRO A 207 3.82 11.72 4.68
C PRO A 207 3.28 11.52 3.25
N LEU A 208 3.67 12.41 2.36
CA LEU A 208 3.14 12.54 1.00
C LEU A 208 4.21 12.30 -0.07
N ILE A 209 3.76 12.32 -1.31
CA ILE A 209 4.60 12.49 -2.49
C ILE A 209 4.65 13.98 -2.84
N GLU A 210 5.84 14.54 -3.03
CA GLU A 210 6.06 15.90 -3.50
C GLU A 210 7.01 15.87 -4.71
N GLY A 211 6.45 16.10 -5.91
CA GLY A 211 7.19 15.91 -7.15
C GLY A 211 7.70 14.46 -7.26
N PRO A 212 8.99 14.24 -7.57
CA PRO A 212 9.58 12.91 -7.65
C PRO A 212 10.01 12.34 -6.28
N PHE A 213 9.77 13.03 -5.17
CA PHE A 213 10.19 12.61 -3.83
C PHE A 213 9.04 11.98 -3.05
N ARG A 214 9.38 10.93 -2.32
CA ARG A 214 8.51 10.32 -1.31
C ARG A 214 8.97 10.72 0.08
N ALA A 215 8.03 11.15 0.91
CA ALA A 215 8.24 11.38 2.33
C ALA A 215 7.91 10.14 3.16
N VAL A 216 8.70 9.91 4.20
CA VAL A 216 8.38 9.02 5.34
C VAL A 216 8.81 9.68 6.65
N LEU A 217 8.26 9.22 7.76
CA LEU A 217 8.69 9.59 9.10
C LEU A 217 9.58 8.51 9.72
N GLN A 218 10.42 8.93 10.64
CA GLN A 218 11.20 8.04 11.48
C GLN A 218 11.57 8.69 12.82
N GLY A 219 11.89 7.87 13.82
CA GLY A 219 12.42 8.31 15.10
C GLY A 219 13.94 8.21 15.16
N ASN A 220 14.56 9.01 16.05
CA ASN A 220 15.98 8.88 16.39
C ASN A 220 16.21 8.74 17.91
N GLN A 221 17.47 8.53 18.32
CA GLN A 221 17.82 8.30 19.73
C GLN A 221 17.58 9.51 20.65
N ASN A 222 17.36 10.70 20.10
CA ASN A 222 17.12 11.95 20.83
C ASN A 222 15.62 12.27 20.98
N ASP A 223 14.74 11.29 20.72
CA ASP A 223 13.28 11.45 20.65
C ASP A 223 12.81 12.46 19.59
N GLN A 224 13.63 12.71 18.57
CA GLN A 224 13.22 13.57 17.47
C GLN A 224 12.46 12.74 16.44
N LEU A 225 11.33 13.27 16.00
CA LEU A 225 10.63 12.84 14.80
C LEU A 225 11.34 13.48 13.61
N GLU A 226 11.78 12.67 12.66
CA GLU A 226 12.48 13.09 11.46
C GLU A 226 11.61 12.87 10.22
N LEU A 227 11.67 13.82 9.31
CA LEU A 227 11.16 13.71 7.94
C LEU A 227 12.30 13.22 7.04
N CYS A 228 12.10 12.09 6.37
CA CYS A 228 12.99 11.56 5.35
C CYS A 228 12.34 11.71 3.97
N LEU A 229 13.05 12.33 3.04
CA LEU A 229 12.62 12.59 1.66
C LEU A 229 13.57 11.89 0.71
N GLU A 230 13.06 11.05 -0.19
CA GLU A 230 13.88 10.28 -1.12
C GLU A 230 13.25 10.25 -2.52
N SER A 231 14.04 10.55 -3.55
CA SER A 231 13.65 10.39 -4.96
C SER A 231 13.91 9.00 -5.52
N GLY A 232 14.81 8.22 -4.88
CA GLY A 232 15.24 6.91 -5.37
C GLY A 232 16.10 6.97 -6.64
N ASP A 233 16.63 8.14 -6.99
CA ASP A 233 17.49 8.36 -8.16
C ASP A 233 18.52 9.45 -7.85
N ALA A 234 19.81 9.16 -8.03
CA ALA A 234 20.91 10.04 -7.64
C ALA A 234 20.91 11.37 -8.41
N ASP A 235 20.39 11.38 -9.63
CA ASP A 235 20.33 12.55 -10.50
C ASP A 235 19.05 13.37 -10.29
N THR A 236 18.03 12.79 -9.64
CA THR A 236 16.79 13.48 -9.31
C THR A 236 16.92 14.15 -7.94
N LYS A 237 17.31 15.43 -7.94
CA LYS A 237 17.63 16.22 -6.74
C LYS A 237 16.67 17.40 -6.56
N ALA A 238 16.47 17.80 -5.30
CA ALA A 238 15.77 19.03 -4.93
C ALA A 238 16.27 19.50 -3.55
N SER A 239 15.97 20.74 -3.18
CA SER A 239 16.36 21.33 -1.89
C SER A 239 15.22 22.05 -1.17
N SER A 240 14.02 22.11 -1.74
CA SER A 240 12.89 22.83 -1.16
C SER A 240 11.61 22.05 -1.33
N PHE A 241 10.90 21.89 -0.22
CA PHE A 241 9.67 21.13 -0.11
C PHE A 241 8.68 21.90 0.76
N THR A 242 7.43 21.96 0.34
CA THR A 242 6.39 22.79 0.96
C THR A 242 5.23 22.00 1.53
N HIS A 243 5.08 20.73 1.12
CA HIS A 243 3.91 19.91 1.43
C HIS A 243 4.22 18.41 1.52
N SER A 244 5.36 18.09 2.14
CA SER A 244 5.85 16.73 2.33
C SER A 244 5.07 15.92 3.37
N VAL A 245 4.45 16.59 4.35
CA VAL A 245 3.60 15.95 5.36
C VAL A 245 2.32 16.76 5.51
N TYR A 246 1.15 16.12 5.41
CA TYR A 246 -0.11 16.76 5.77
C TYR A 246 -0.49 16.43 7.20
N ILE A 247 -0.83 17.45 7.97
CA ILE A 247 -1.23 17.34 9.37
C ILE A 247 -2.67 17.81 9.52
N HIS A 248 -3.48 17.00 10.21
CA HIS A 248 -4.88 17.30 10.45
C HIS A 248 -5.30 16.82 11.84
N ALA A 249 -6.18 17.57 12.48
CA ALA A 249 -6.60 17.30 13.85
C ALA A 249 -8.11 17.26 13.99
N GLY A 250 -8.61 16.39 14.86
CA GLY A 250 -10.03 16.23 15.16
C GLY A 250 -10.23 15.53 16.49
N THR A 251 -11.49 15.28 16.86
CA THR A 251 -11.87 14.71 18.16
C THR A 251 -12.32 13.25 18.07
N ASP A 252 -12.59 12.76 16.86
CA ASP A 252 -12.88 11.37 16.55
C ASP A 252 -11.78 10.83 15.61
N PRO A 253 -11.09 9.73 15.96
CA PRO A 253 -9.92 9.29 15.20
C PRO A 253 -10.29 8.84 13.78
N PHE A 254 -11.43 8.19 13.59
CA PHE A 254 -11.86 7.68 12.27
C PHE A 254 -12.24 8.80 11.31
N THR A 255 -12.99 9.78 11.79
CA THR A 255 -13.35 10.98 11.05
C THR A 255 -12.09 11.80 10.73
N THR A 256 -11.18 11.96 11.69
CA THR A 256 -9.91 12.68 11.49
C THR A 256 -9.08 12.04 10.37
N ILE A 257 -8.96 10.70 10.36
CA ILE A 257 -8.26 9.98 9.28
C ILE A 257 -8.98 10.18 7.94
N THR A 258 -10.30 10.04 7.92
CA THR A 258 -11.12 10.17 6.69
C THR A 258 -10.98 11.56 6.07
N GLU A 259 -11.09 12.61 6.88
CA GLU A 259 -10.95 14.00 6.45
C GLU A 259 -9.52 14.32 6.03
N ALA A 260 -8.52 13.73 6.70
CA ALA A 260 -7.14 13.89 6.30
C ALA A 260 -6.85 13.29 4.92
N ILE A 261 -7.30 12.06 4.67
CA ILE A 261 -7.18 11.41 3.36
C ILE A 261 -7.98 12.15 2.29
N ARG A 262 -9.14 12.72 2.63
CA ARG A 262 -9.94 13.56 1.72
C ARG A 262 -9.17 14.81 1.30
N ALA A 263 -8.54 15.52 2.24
CA ALA A 263 -7.72 16.70 1.93
C ALA A 263 -6.50 16.35 1.08
N VAL A 264 -5.78 15.27 1.42
CA VAL A 264 -4.63 14.78 0.64
C VAL A 264 -5.05 14.39 -0.77
N LYS A 265 -6.20 13.72 -0.95
CA LYS A 265 -6.75 13.42 -2.27
C LYS A 265 -7.02 14.68 -3.09
N LEU A 266 -7.65 15.71 -2.49
CA LEU A 266 -7.95 16.97 -3.18
C LEU A 266 -6.68 17.73 -3.58
N HIS A 267 -5.63 17.62 -2.77
CA HIS A 267 -4.33 18.20 -3.04
C HIS A 267 -3.57 17.45 -4.14
N LEU A 268 -3.31 16.14 -3.96
CA LEU A 268 -2.49 15.35 -4.88
C LEU A 268 -3.19 15.04 -6.21
N LYS A 269 -4.50 14.73 -6.19
CA LYS A 269 -5.31 14.36 -7.37
C LYS A 269 -4.76 13.16 -8.16
N THR A 270 -3.95 12.32 -7.54
CA THR A 270 -3.28 11.17 -8.17
C THR A 270 -3.95 9.82 -7.89
N PHE A 271 -4.77 9.71 -6.85
CA PHE A 271 -5.42 8.46 -6.44
C PHE A 271 -6.93 8.63 -6.19
N ARG A 272 -7.61 7.50 -6.01
CA ARG A 272 -9.03 7.43 -5.59
C ARG A 272 -9.17 6.62 -4.31
N GLN A 273 -10.17 6.93 -3.50
CA GLN A 273 -10.49 6.14 -2.31
C GLN A 273 -11.27 4.88 -2.68
N ARG A 274 -11.23 3.87 -1.82
CA ARG A 274 -11.87 2.56 -2.08
C ARG A 274 -13.35 2.66 -2.46
N HIS A 275 -14.12 3.50 -1.76
CA HIS A 275 -15.57 3.66 -2.02
C HIS A 275 -15.89 4.29 -3.39
N GLU A 276 -14.90 4.85 -4.08
CA GLU A 276 -15.06 5.40 -5.43
C GLU A 276 -14.71 4.39 -6.52
N LYS A 277 -14.10 3.27 -6.14
CA LYS A 277 -13.62 2.24 -7.07
C LYS A 277 -14.67 1.14 -7.19
N LYS A 278 -14.71 0.48 -8.35
CA LYS A 278 -15.53 -0.71 -8.55
C LYS A 278 -14.90 -1.87 -7.77
N LEU A 279 -15.64 -2.47 -6.83
CA LEU A 279 -15.21 -3.73 -6.21
C LEU A 279 -15.43 -4.87 -7.21
N PRO A 280 -14.46 -5.78 -7.41
CA PRO A 280 -14.66 -6.94 -8.25
C PRO A 280 -15.59 -7.94 -7.57
N GLY A 281 -16.41 -8.66 -8.33
CA GLY A 281 -17.43 -9.56 -7.79
C GLY A 281 -16.87 -10.73 -6.98
N ILE A 282 -15.57 -11.05 -7.11
CA ILE A 282 -14.90 -12.07 -6.29
C ILE A 282 -15.04 -11.82 -4.77
N VAL A 283 -15.23 -10.57 -4.33
CA VAL A 283 -15.31 -10.22 -2.90
C VAL A 283 -16.55 -10.79 -2.20
N ASP A 284 -17.57 -11.18 -2.96
CA ASP A 284 -18.83 -11.73 -2.44
C ASP A 284 -18.82 -13.26 -2.37
N TYR A 285 -17.70 -13.91 -2.69
CA TYR A 285 -17.61 -15.34 -2.82
C TYR A 285 -16.51 -15.95 -1.95
N PHE A 286 -16.73 -17.20 -1.54
CA PHE A 286 -15.63 -18.06 -1.12
C PHE A 286 -14.85 -18.52 -2.37
N GLY A 287 -13.53 -18.44 -2.31
CA GLY A 287 -12.64 -18.92 -3.36
C GLY A 287 -11.38 -19.55 -2.83
N TRP A 288 -10.57 -20.04 -3.75
CA TRP A 288 -9.37 -20.80 -3.44
C TRP A 288 -8.17 -20.28 -4.23
N CYS A 289 -7.02 -20.18 -3.58
CA CYS A 289 -5.75 -19.78 -4.17
C CYS A 289 -4.82 -20.99 -4.16
N THR A 290 -4.21 -21.33 -5.29
CA THR A 290 -3.46 -22.58 -5.44
C THR A 290 -2.09 -22.59 -4.74
N TRP A 291 -1.63 -21.44 -4.23
CA TRP A 291 -0.30 -21.25 -3.64
C TRP A 291 0.05 -22.27 -2.54
N ASP A 292 -0.70 -22.31 -1.45
CA ASP A 292 -0.39 -23.21 -0.31
C ASP A 292 -0.52 -24.70 -0.66
N ALA A 293 -1.22 -25.03 -1.75
CA ALA A 293 -1.44 -26.40 -2.20
C ALA A 293 -0.28 -26.91 -3.08
N PHE A 294 0.29 -26.07 -3.93
CA PHE A 294 1.24 -26.51 -4.95
C PHE A 294 2.52 -25.68 -5.03
N TYR A 295 2.56 -24.48 -4.45
CA TYR A 295 3.57 -23.48 -4.75
C TYR A 295 3.74 -23.37 -6.27
N GLN A 296 4.96 -23.53 -6.78
CA GLN A 296 5.29 -23.46 -8.21
C GLN A 296 4.93 -24.74 -9.00
N ASP A 297 4.49 -25.81 -8.33
CA ASP A 297 4.21 -27.11 -8.96
C ASP A 297 2.75 -27.23 -9.45
N VAL A 298 2.00 -26.13 -9.52
CA VAL A 298 0.60 -26.13 -9.98
C VAL A 298 0.46 -26.64 -11.42
N THR A 299 -0.56 -27.48 -11.67
CA THR A 299 -0.92 -28.03 -13.00
C THR A 299 -2.44 -27.94 -13.20
N GLN A 300 -2.92 -28.14 -14.44
CA GLN A 300 -4.35 -28.19 -14.73
C GLN A 300 -5.07 -29.28 -13.92
N GLU A 301 -4.50 -30.48 -13.87
CA GLU A 301 -5.05 -31.63 -13.14
C GLU A 301 -5.05 -31.37 -11.64
N GLY A 302 -4.01 -30.72 -11.12
CA GLY A 302 -3.94 -30.31 -9.71
C GLY A 302 -5.04 -29.31 -9.35
N VAL A 303 -5.30 -28.32 -10.22
CA VAL A 303 -6.40 -27.36 -10.03
C VAL A 303 -7.74 -28.09 -10.02
N GLU A 304 -8.02 -28.94 -11.01
CA GLU A 304 -9.27 -29.69 -11.08
C GLU A 304 -9.48 -30.59 -9.86
N ALA A 305 -8.46 -31.35 -9.46
CA ALA A 305 -8.53 -32.22 -8.28
C ALA A 305 -8.76 -31.43 -6.98
N GLY A 306 -8.19 -30.23 -6.85
CA GLY A 306 -8.45 -29.34 -5.71
C GLY A 306 -9.89 -28.82 -5.68
N LEU A 307 -10.46 -28.47 -6.83
CA LEU A 307 -11.86 -28.08 -6.95
C LEU A 307 -12.81 -29.24 -6.58
N GLU A 308 -12.50 -30.46 -7.04
CA GLU A 308 -13.23 -31.68 -6.68
C GLU A 308 -13.17 -31.94 -5.17
N SER A 309 -11.98 -31.82 -4.57
CA SER A 309 -11.79 -32.03 -3.13
C SER A 309 -12.58 -31.05 -2.28
N LEU A 310 -12.54 -29.74 -2.60
CA LEU A 310 -13.32 -28.72 -1.90
C LEU A 310 -14.83 -28.92 -2.04
N ALA A 311 -15.29 -29.32 -3.23
CA ALA A 311 -16.69 -29.65 -3.46
C ALA A 311 -17.14 -30.88 -2.66
N ALA A 312 -16.33 -31.95 -2.66
CA ALA A 312 -16.59 -33.16 -1.88
C ALA A 312 -16.60 -32.89 -0.36
N GLY A 313 -15.79 -31.92 0.10
CA GLY A 313 -15.79 -31.41 1.47
C GLY A 313 -17.00 -30.53 1.84
N GLY A 314 -17.91 -30.25 0.91
CA GLY A 314 -19.11 -29.43 1.15
C GLY A 314 -18.88 -27.92 1.08
N THR A 315 -17.70 -27.47 0.63
CA THR A 315 -17.33 -26.05 0.49
C THR A 315 -16.88 -25.73 -0.93
N PRO A 316 -17.75 -25.88 -1.95
CA PRO A 316 -17.36 -25.64 -3.34
C PRO A 316 -17.03 -24.14 -3.56
N PRO A 317 -15.83 -23.81 -4.06
CA PRO A 317 -15.45 -22.43 -4.33
C PRO A 317 -16.25 -21.87 -5.52
N LYS A 318 -16.42 -20.54 -5.56
CA LYS A 318 -16.98 -19.83 -6.73
C LYS A 318 -15.96 -19.02 -7.51
N PHE A 319 -14.72 -18.98 -7.03
CA PHE A 319 -13.60 -18.56 -7.84
C PHE A 319 -12.31 -19.28 -7.45
N VAL A 320 -11.35 -19.29 -8.37
CA VAL A 320 -9.99 -19.78 -8.14
C VAL A 320 -8.97 -18.75 -8.60
N ILE A 321 -7.85 -18.65 -7.89
CA ILE A 321 -6.64 -17.95 -8.33
C ILE A 321 -5.61 -19.04 -8.62
N ILE A 322 -5.22 -19.18 -9.89
CA ILE A 322 -4.08 -19.99 -10.29
C ILE A 322 -2.83 -19.16 -10.00
N ASP A 323 -2.20 -19.46 -8.87
CA ASP A 323 -1.03 -18.78 -8.34
C ASP A 323 0.27 -19.15 -9.09
N ASP A 324 1.40 -18.66 -8.61
CA ASP A 324 2.74 -18.84 -9.20
C ASP A 324 3.01 -20.26 -9.73
N GLY A 325 3.76 -20.34 -10.83
CA GLY A 325 4.17 -21.58 -11.48
C GLY A 325 3.47 -21.91 -12.80
N TRP A 326 2.47 -21.14 -13.25
CA TRP A 326 1.82 -21.38 -14.55
C TRP A 326 2.52 -20.71 -15.75
N GLN A 327 3.36 -19.70 -15.49
CA GLN A 327 4.02 -18.89 -16.53
C GLN A 327 5.23 -19.59 -17.16
N SER A 328 5.54 -19.26 -18.42
CA SER A 328 6.76 -19.69 -19.10
C SER A 328 7.97 -18.90 -18.60
N VAL A 329 8.88 -19.56 -17.90
CA VAL A 329 10.02 -18.92 -17.24
C VAL A 329 11.32 -19.71 -17.40
N CYS A 330 12.45 -19.00 -17.36
CA CYS A 330 13.77 -19.62 -17.42
C CYS A 330 14.77 -18.81 -16.57
N GLY A 331 15.76 -19.49 -16.01
CA GLY A 331 16.91 -18.83 -15.38
C GLY A 331 17.90 -18.28 -16.41
N ASP A 332 18.72 -17.33 -16.00
CA ASP A 332 19.82 -16.87 -16.84
C ASP A 332 20.81 -18.02 -17.10
N PRO A 333 21.45 -18.08 -18.29
CA PRO A 333 22.49 -19.07 -18.55
C PRO A 333 23.57 -18.92 -17.50
N ARG A 334 23.94 -20.02 -16.85
CA ARG A 334 25.13 -20.00 -15.99
C ARG A 334 26.33 -19.83 -16.90
N GLU A 335 27.15 -18.81 -16.69
CA GLU A 335 28.48 -18.82 -17.27
C GLU A 335 29.14 -20.12 -16.83
N GLU A 336 29.49 -20.98 -17.79
CA GLU A 336 30.32 -22.14 -17.49
C GLU A 336 31.62 -21.60 -16.90
N ASP A 337 31.83 -21.82 -15.60
CA ASP A 337 33.07 -21.54 -14.89
C ASP A 337 34.25 -22.13 -15.68
N LYS A 338 34.90 -21.31 -16.51
CA LYS A 338 36.17 -21.68 -17.13
C LYS A 338 37.33 -21.61 -16.12
N SER A 339 37.08 -21.28 -14.83
CA SER A 339 38.16 -21.16 -13.85
C SER A 339 37.74 -21.19 -12.37
N SER A 340 37.12 -22.26 -11.85
CA SER A 340 37.20 -22.53 -10.40
C SER A 340 36.80 -23.93 -9.99
N SER A 341 37.74 -24.87 -10.12
CA SER A 341 37.72 -26.16 -9.43
C SER A 341 38.04 -26.00 -7.95
N SER A 342 37.11 -25.44 -7.15
CA SER A 342 37.22 -25.54 -5.68
C SER A 342 35.91 -26.03 -5.06
N ALA A 343 36.00 -27.15 -4.34
CA ALA A 343 34.89 -27.83 -3.69
C ALA A 343 34.21 -27.00 -2.57
N TYR A 344 34.77 -25.83 -2.22
CA TYR A 344 34.24 -24.92 -1.20
C TYR A 344 33.12 -23.98 -1.70
N GLN A 345 32.87 -23.89 -3.01
CA GLN A 345 31.76 -23.08 -3.57
C GLN A 345 30.48 -23.90 -3.86
N ALA A 346 30.45 -25.18 -3.53
CA ALA A 346 29.30 -26.04 -3.80
C ALA A 346 28.11 -25.79 -2.84
N GLU A 347 28.34 -25.18 -1.67
CA GLU A 347 27.31 -25.01 -0.62
C GLU A 347 26.54 -23.67 -0.70
N THR A 348 26.94 -22.75 -1.59
CA THR A 348 26.36 -21.39 -1.70
C THR A 348 25.70 -21.09 -3.05
N LYS A 349 25.41 -22.10 -3.88
CA LYS A 349 24.74 -21.89 -5.16
C LYS A 349 23.28 -21.47 -4.93
N GLN A 350 23.04 -20.16 -4.85
CA GLN A 350 21.69 -19.61 -4.92
C GLN A 350 20.98 -20.12 -6.17
N GLN A 351 19.71 -20.46 -6.03
CA GLN A 351 18.91 -20.87 -7.17
C GLN A 351 18.83 -19.74 -8.19
N PRO A 352 18.87 -20.07 -9.50
CA PRO A 352 18.78 -19.07 -10.55
C PRO A 352 17.45 -18.34 -10.44
N LEU A 353 17.48 -17.00 -10.44
CA LEU A 353 16.29 -16.18 -10.44
C LEU A 353 15.58 -16.36 -11.79
N LEU A 354 14.39 -16.94 -11.74
CA LEU A 354 13.60 -17.21 -12.94
C LEU A 354 13.01 -15.91 -13.50
N ARG A 355 13.02 -15.79 -14.84
CA ARG A 355 12.51 -14.64 -15.59
C ARG A 355 11.49 -15.08 -16.61
N LEU A 356 10.51 -14.23 -16.88
CA LEU A 356 9.47 -14.46 -17.88
C LEU A 356 10.09 -14.55 -19.27
N THR A 357 9.79 -15.62 -20.00
CA THR A 357 10.23 -15.82 -21.40
C THR A 357 9.08 -15.74 -22.39
N GLY A 358 7.83 -15.83 -21.93
CA GLY A 358 6.63 -15.85 -22.76
C GLY A 358 5.43 -15.27 -22.01
N ILE A 359 4.50 -14.64 -22.72
CA ILE A 359 3.21 -14.21 -22.13
C ILE A 359 2.21 -15.38 -22.02
N LYS A 360 2.48 -16.48 -22.71
CA LYS A 360 1.67 -17.70 -22.65
C LYS A 360 2.14 -18.62 -21.53
N GLU A 361 1.23 -19.47 -21.09
CA GLU A 361 1.46 -20.50 -20.08
C GLU A 361 2.51 -21.52 -20.51
N ASN A 362 3.11 -22.18 -19.51
CA ASN A 362 4.10 -23.24 -19.70
C ASN A 362 3.46 -24.60 -20.01
N GLU A 363 4.30 -25.62 -20.19
CA GLU A 363 3.90 -26.98 -20.58
C GLU A 363 2.91 -27.65 -19.60
N LYS A 364 2.81 -27.20 -18.34
CA LYS A 364 1.86 -27.74 -17.36
C LYS A 364 0.42 -27.31 -17.63
N PHE A 365 0.24 -26.26 -18.43
CA PHE A 365 -1.06 -25.71 -18.82
C PHE A 365 -1.30 -25.80 -20.33
N GLN A 366 -0.38 -26.39 -21.10
CA GLN A 366 -0.59 -26.72 -22.50
C GLN A 366 -1.17 -28.14 -22.62
N ASN A 367 -2.10 -28.32 -23.55
CA ASN A 367 -2.56 -29.66 -23.91
C ASN A 367 -1.63 -30.25 -24.98
N LYS A 368 -1.18 -31.49 -24.80
CA LYS A 368 -0.27 -32.17 -25.74
C LYS A 368 -0.90 -32.46 -27.10
N ASP A 369 -2.20 -32.71 -27.11
CA ASP A 369 -2.96 -33.07 -28.32
C ASP A 369 -3.47 -31.82 -29.06
N ASP A 370 -3.74 -30.73 -28.33
CA ASP A 370 -4.03 -29.42 -28.90
C ASP A 370 -3.36 -28.28 -28.09
N PRO A 371 -2.11 -27.93 -28.43
CA PRO A 371 -1.37 -26.85 -27.77
C PRO A 371 -2.05 -25.49 -27.88
N THR A 372 -3.05 -25.33 -28.75
CA THR A 372 -3.73 -24.04 -28.96
C THR A 372 -4.80 -23.74 -27.91
N VAL A 373 -5.23 -24.73 -27.12
CA VAL A 373 -6.21 -24.52 -26.05
C VAL A 373 -5.56 -23.89 -24.83
N GLY A 374 -4.37 -24.36 -24.45
CA GLY A 374 -3.61 -23.76 -23.35
C GLY A 374 -4.38 -23.68 -22.03
N ILE A 375 -4.16 -22.59 -21.29
CA ILE A 375 -4.82 -22.31 -20.00
C ILE A 375 -6.36 -22.23 -20.10
N LYS A 376 -6.92 -22.00 -21.30
CA LYS A 376 -8.37 -22.00 -21.54
C LYS A 376 -9.02 -23.33 -21.18
N ASN A 377 -8.29 -24.43 -21.28
CA ASN A 377 -8.82 -25.76 -20.99
C ASN A 377 -9.28 -25.87 -19.53
N ILE A 378 -8.40 -25.56 -18.58
CA ILE A 378 -8.76 -25.57 -17.15
C ILE A 378 -9.81 -24.50 -16.80
N VAL A 379 -9.84 -23.36 -17.50
CA VAL A 379 -10.90 -22.35 -17.34
C VAL A 379 -12.27 -22.94 -17.71
N ASN A 380 -12.38 -23.60 -18.86
CA ASN A 380 -13.62 -24.23 -19.30
C ASN A 380 -14.06 -25.32 -18.32
N ILE A 381 -13.15 -26.20 -17.91
CA ILE A 381 -13.43 -27.25 -16.92
C ILE A 381 -13.95 -26.63 -15.61
N ALA A 382 -13.26 -25.61 -15.09
CA ALA A 382 -13.65 -24.95 -13.85
C ALA A 382 -15.05 -24.31 -13.93
N ARG A 383 -15.41 -23.73 -15.07
CA ARG A 383 -16.73 -23.11 -15.26
C ARG A 383 -17.83 -24.14 -15.50
N GLU A 384 -17.63 -25.04 -16.46
CA GLU A 384 -18.67 -25.96 -16.95
C GLU A 384 -18.90 -27.12 -15.97
N LYS A 385 -17.82 -27.71 -15.44
CA LYS A 385 -17.90 -28.86 -14.53
C LYS A 385 -18.06 -28.44 -13.07
N HIS A 386 -17.37 -27.38 -12.64
CA HIS A 386 -17.34 -26.96 -11.23
C HIS A 386 -18.18 -25.71 -10.91
N GLY A 387 -18.76 -25.06 -11.92
CA GLY A 387 -19.64 -23.90 -11.73
C GLY A 387 -18.93 -22.69 -11.13
N LEU A 388 -17.64 -22.50 -11.43
CA LEU A 388 -16.90 -21.30 -11.02
C LEU A 388 -17.43 -20.07 -11.76
N LYS A 389 -17.55 -18.96 -11.03
CA LYS A 389 -17.91 -17.65 -11.57
C LYS A 389 -16.70 -16.89 -12.08
N TYR A 390 -15.57 -17.02 -11.39
CA TYR A 390 -14.35 -16.30 -11.74
C TYR A 390 -13.13 -17.21 -11.73
N VAL A 391 -12.21 -16.98 -12.66
CA VAL A 391 -10.87 -17.57 -12.67
C VAL A 391 -9.85 -16.45 -12.81
N TYR A 392 -8.97 -16.32 -11.84
CA TYR A 392 -7.87 -15.35 -11.84
C TYR A 392 -6.53 -16.07 -12.00
N VAL A 393 -5.51 -15.36 -12.47
CA VAL A 393 -4.12 -15.85 -12.48
C VAL A 393 -3.18 -14.89 -11.77
N TRP A 394 -2.05 -15.39 -11.30
CA TRP A 394 -1.01 -14.59 -10.68
C TRP A 394 0.04 -14.12 -11.69
N HIS A 395 0.60 -12.92 -11.50
CA HIS A 395 1.90 -12.54 -12.06
C HIS A 395 2.57 -11.47 -11.19
N ALA A 396 3.89 -11.29 -11.31
CA ALA A 396 4.55 -10.14 -10.68
C ALA A 396 4.33 -8.86 -11.50
N ILE A 397 4.42 -7.68 -10.87
CA ILE A 397 4.29 -6.39 -11.59
C ILE A 397 5.33 -6.26 -12.72
N THR A 398 6.50 -6.87 -12.57
CA THR A 398 7.57 -6.87 -13.58
C THR A 398 7.50 -8.05 -14.54
N GLY A 399 6.45 -8.86 -14.50
CA GLY A 399 6.22 -10.03 -15.35
C GLY A 399 6.33 -11.36 -14.60
N TYR A 400 7.46 -11.58 -13.91
CA TYR A 400 7.70 -12.70 -12.98
C TYR A 400 8.66 -12.25 -11.88
N TRP A 401 9.06 -13.10 -10.94
CA TRP A 401 9.97 -12.75 -9.84
C TRP A 401 11.26 -12.04 -10.31
N GLY A 402 11.91 -12.55 -11.36
CA GLY A 402 13.07 -11.92 -12.00
C GLY A 402 12.73 -10.93 -13.11
N GLY A 403 11.47 -10.55 -13.30
CA GLY A 403 11.02 -9.72 -14.40
C GLY A 403 11.02 -10.41 -15.77
N VAL A 404 11.01 -9.63 -16.85
CA VAL A 404 11.01 -10.13 -18.24
C VAL A 404 12.43 -10.36 -18.74
N ARG A 405 12.73 -11.54 -19.26
CA ARG A 405 14.07 -11.93 -19.72
C ARG A 405 14.49 -11.12 -20.97
N PRO A 406 15.62 -10.40 -20.95
CA PRO A 406 16.17 -9.77 -22.14
C PRO A 406 16.71 -10.81 -23.14
N GLY A 407 16.69 -10.48 -24.43
CA GLY A 407 17.28 -11.32 -25.50
C GLY A 407 16.45 -12.55 -25.88
N VAL A 408 15.20 -12.65 -25.42
CA VAL A 408 14.23 -13.62 -25.92
C VAL A 408 13.44 -12.97 -27.05
N GLU A 409 13.47 -13.56 -28.24
CA GLU A 409 12.88 -13.03 -29.48
C GLU A 409 11.44 -12.53 -29.27
N GLU A 410 10.60 -13.37 -28.64
CA GLU A 410 9.19 -13.08 -28.37
C GLU A 410 8.97 -11.89 -27.42
N MET A 411 9.98 -11.55 -26.61
CA MET A 411 9.93 -10.50 -25.59
C MET A 411 10.68 -9.22 -26.00
N GLU A 412 11.43 -9.23 -27.12
CA GLU A 412 12.25 -8.08 -27.56
C GLU A 412 11.41 -6.81 -27.73
N GLY A 413 10.17 -6.97 -28.21
CA GLY A 413 9.23 -5.87 -28.43
C GLY A 413 8.85 -5.09 -27.17
N TYR A 414 9.19 -5.57 -25.97
CA TYR A 414 8.98 -4.86 -24.70
C TYR A 414 10.22 -4.08 -24.25
N GLY A 415 11.40 -4.36 -24.81
CA GLY A 415 12.64 -3.64 -24.52
C GLY A 415 13.12 -3.81 -23.08
N SER A 416 12.96 -5.00 -22.50
CA SER A 416 13.41 -5.30 -21.14
C SER A 416 14.92 -5.17 -20.98
N ARG A 417 15.37 -4.64 -19.83
CA ARG A 417 16.80 -4.53 -19.46
C ARG A 417 17.02 -4.97 -18.03
N ILE A 418 18.15 -5.62 -17.76
CA ILE A 418 18.55 -5.94 -16.39
C ILE A 418 18.84 -4.64 -15.64
N ARG A 419 18.19 -4.48 -14.49
CA ARG A 419 18.37 -3.38 -13.54
C ARG A 419 18.55 -3.95 -12.14
N TYR A 420 19.33 -3.27 -11.31
CA TYR A 420 19.63 -3.71 -9.96
C TYR A 420 18.87 -2.83 -8.95
N PRO A 421 18.09 -3.41 -8.04
CA PRO A 421 17.41 -2.68 -6.96
C PRO A 421 18.35 -1.81 -6.14
N MET A 422 18.04 -0.51 -6.04
CA MET A 422 18.60 0.42 -5.06
C MET A 422 17.60 0.60 -3.92
N VAL A 423 17.73 -0.22 -2.89
CA VAL A 423 16.81 -0.24 -1.74
C VAL A 423 17.12 0.94 -0.81
N SER A 424 16.07 1.62 -0.28
CA SER A 424 16.27 2.75 0.65
C SER A 424 16.95 2.30 1.94
N LYS A 425 17.66 3.22 2.59
CA LYS A 425 18.30 2.93 3.88
C LYS A 425 17.28 2.46 4.93
N GLY A 426 16.10 3.08 4.97
CA GLY A 426 15.04 2.72 5.91
C GLY A 426 14.56 1.28 5.73
N VAL A 427 14.39 0.83 4.48
CA VAL A 427 14.01 -0.56 4.19
C VAL A 427 15.15 -1.53 4.50
N VAL A 428 16.40 -1.23 4.11
CA VAL A 428 17.55 -2.11 4.40
C VAL A 428 17.75 -2.31 5.90
N ASP A 429 17.55 -1.26 6.70
CA ASP A 429 17.68 -1.34 8.16
C ASP A 429 16.55 -2.20 8.79
N ASN A 430 15.35 -2.19 8.20
CA ASN A 430 14.24 -3.06 8.63
C ASN A 430 14.36 -4.51 8.09
N GLU A 431 14.96 -4.69 6.91
CA GLU A 431 15.12 -5.98 6.22
C GLU A 431 16.57 -6.17 5.70
N PRO A 432 17.54 -6.51 6.57
CA PRO A 432 18.95 -6.63 6.19
C PRO A 432 19.25 -7.73 5.15
N GLY A 433 18.31 -8.66 4.94
CA GLY A 433 18.41 -9.77 4.00
C GLY A 433 18.56 -9.35 2.54
N TRP A 434 18.19 -8.10 2.20
CA TRP A 434 18.34 -7.54 0.85
C TRP A 434 19.77 -7.62 0.29
N LYS A 435 20.79 -7.62 1.16
CA LYS A 435 22.20 -7.74 0.73
C LYS A 435 22.50 -9.04 0.01
N THR A 436 21.73 -10.09 0.30
CA THR A 436 21.89 -11.43 -0.27
C THR A 436 20.63 -11.88 -1.02
N ASP A 437 19.66 -10.99 -1.22
CA ASP A 437 18.43 -11.33 -1.92
C ASP A 437 18.72 -11.60 -3.40
N ALA A 438 18.09 -12.63 -3.98
CA ALA A 438 18.37 -13.01 -5.35
C ALA A 438 18.00 -11.91 -6.36
N ILE A 439 16.95 -11.12 -6.10
CA ILE A 439 16.55 -10.01 -6.97
C ILE A 439 17.60 -8.90 -6.93
N ALA A 440 18.17 -8.62 -5.75
CA ALA A 440 19.23 -7.64 -5.60
C ALA A 440 20.56 -8.10 -6.23
N VAL A 441 20.93 -9.38 -6.06
CA VAL A 441 22.22 -9.92 -6.51
C VAL A 441 22.20 -10.24 -8.01
N GLN A 442 21.11 -10.85 -8.51
CA GLN A 442 21.02 -11.31 -9.91
C GLN A 442 20.34 -10.25 -10.81
N GLY A 443 19.79 -9.19 -10.24
CA GLY A 443 19.10 -8.12 -10.97
C GLY A 443 17.72 -8.54 -11.47
N LEU A 444 16.95 -7.57 -11.95
CA LEU A 444 15.57 -7.72 -12.42
C LEU A 444 15.45 -7.25 -13.87
N GLY A 445 14.79 -8.04 -14.72
CA GLY A 445 14.46 -7.67 -16.09
C GLY A 445 13.30 -6.68 -16.14
N LEU A 446 13.61 -5.38 -16.15
CA LEU A 446 12.61 -4.32 -16.14
C LEU A 446 12.20 -3.98 -17.57
N VAL A 447 10.92 -4.17 -17.88
CA VAL A 447 10.31 -3.71 -19.15
C VAL A 447 10.49 -2.20 -19.29
N ASN A 448 10.79 -1.73 -20.50
CA ASN A 448 10.90 -0.30 -20.74
C ASN A 448 9.59 0.39 -20.34
N PRO A 449 9.59 1.43 -19.48
CA PRO A 449 8.37 2.10 -19.05
C PRO A 449 7.50 2.62 -20.21
N LYS A 450 8.09 2.94 -21.36
CA LYS A 450 7.34 3.34 -22.57
C LYS A 450 6.54 2.20 -23.21
N ASN A 451 6.94 0.96 -22.97
CA ASN A 451 6.34 -0.25 -23.54
C ASN A 451 5.54 -1.07 -22.53
N VAL A 452 5.51 -0.67 -21.24
CA VAL A 452 4.90 -1.48 -20.18
C VAL A 452 3.38 -1.64 -20.36
N TYR A 453 2.68 -0.63 -20.90
CA TYR A 453 1.27 -0.79 -21.27
C TYR A 453 1.08 -1.81 -22.38
N LYS A 454 1.95 -1.82 -23.41
CA LYS A 454 1.91 -2.83 -24.47
C LYS A 454 2.07 -4.23 -23.88
N PHE A 455 3.06 -4.42 -23.01
CA PHE A 455 3.29 -5.68 -22.29
C PHE A 455 2.06 -6.15 -21.52
N TYR A 456 1.53 -5.33 -20.61
CA TYR A 456 0.35 -5.71 -19.84
C TYR A 456 -0.88 -5.92 -20.71
N ASN A 457 -1.07 -5.10 -21.75
CA ASN A 457 -2.24 -5.22 -22.59
C ASN A 457 -2.21 -6.52 -23.41
N GLU A 458 -1.06 -6.89 -23.98
CA GLU A 458 -0.93 -8.15 -24.71
C GLU A 458 -1.08 -9.37 -23.79
N LEU A 459 -0.47 -9.35 -22.60
CA LEU A 459 -0.63 -10.40 -21.58
C LEU A 459 -2.11 -10.53 -21.14
N HIS A 460 -2.75 -9.42 -20.74
CA HIS A 460 -4.12 -9.47 -20.24
C HIS A 460 -5.15 -9.73 -21.34
N SER A 461 -4.92 -9.27 -22.57
CA SER A 461 -5.77 -9.62 -23.72
C SER A 461 -5.74 -11.13 -23.98
N TYR A 462 -4.55 -11.74 -24.00
CA TYR A 462 -4.42 -13.19 -24.12
C TYR A 462 -5.18 -13.95 -23.00
N LEU A 463 -5.01 -13.52 -21.75
CA LEU A 463 -5.69 -14.13 -20.60
C LEU A 463 -7.22 -13.97 -20.68
N ALA A 464 -7.71 -12.77 -21.03
CA ALA A 464 -9.13 -12.50 -21.19
C ALA A 464 -9.75 -13.35 -22.32
N ASP A 465 -9.05 -13.51 -23.45
CA ASP A 465 -9.48 -14.38 -24.57
C ASP A 465 -9.53 -15.87 -24.17
N ALA A 466 -8.69 -16.28 -23.21
CA ALA A 466 -8.71 -17.59 -22.57
C ALA A 466 -9.79 -17.74 -21.48
N GLY A 467 -10.56 -16.68 -21.20
CA GLY A 467 -11.67 -16.68 -20.23
C GLY A 467 -11.27 -16.40 -18.78
N ILE A 468 -10.06 -15.89 -18.54
CA ILE A 468 -9.62 -15.38 -17.24
C ILE A 468 -10.31 -14.04 -16.96
N ASP A 469 -10.82 -13.86 -15.75
CA ASP A 469 -11.61 -12.67 -15.35
C ASP A 469 -10.77 -11.60 -14.64
N GLY A 470 -9.55 -11.93 -14.24
CA GLY A 470 -8.70 -11.00 -13.51
C GLY A 470 -7.35 -11.56 -13.10
N VAL A 471 -6.58 -10.74 -12.39
CA VAL A 471 -5.20 -11.03 -12.02
C VAL A 471 -4.91 -10.74 -10.55
N LYS A 472 -4.04 -11.54 -9.93
CA LYS A 472 -3.35 -11.21 -8.66
C LYS A 472 -1.96 -10.71 -9.03
N VAL A 473 -1.66 -9.44 -8.75
CA VAL A 473 -0.39 -8.81 -9.15
C VAL A 473 0.49 -8.56 -7.94
N ASP A 474 1.60 -9.30 -7.86
CA ASP A 474 2.53 -9.28 -6.74
C ASP A 474 3.76 -8.39 -7.00
N VAL A 475 4.62 -8.29 -5.98
CA VAL A 475 5.94 -7.64 -6.04
C VAL A 475 5.85 -6.15 -6.40
N GLN A 476 4.73 -5.48 -6.13
CA GLN A 476 4.48 -4.12 -6.65
C GLN A 476 5.46 -3.08 -6.10
N CYS A 477 5.83 -3.17 -4.82
CA CYS A 477 6.77 -2.23 -4.21
C CYS A 477 8.16 -2.26 -4.86
N ILE A 478 8.56 -3.28 -5.63
CA ILE A 478 9.93 -3.36 -6.17
C ILE A 478 10.29 -2.17 -7.07
N LEU A 479 9.27 -1.58 -7.72
CA LEU A 479 9.43 -0.42 -8.59
C LEU A 479 10.09 0.76 -7.88
N GLU A 480 9.91 0.89 -6.56
CA GLU A 480 10.51 1.99 -5.81
C GLU A 480 12.04 1.96 -5.75
N THR A 481 12.63 0.81 -6.08
CA THR A 481 14.07 0.53 -6.03
C THR A 481 14.72 0.61 -7.42
N LEU A 482 13.91 0.73 -8.48
CA LEU A 482 14.36 0.62 -9.87
C LEU A 482 14.27 1.95 -10.63
N GLY A 483 13.98 3.06 -9.92
CA GLY A 483 13.74 4.38 -10.49
C GLY A 483 14.98 5.13 -11.00
N ALA A 484 16.19 4.63 -10.74
CA ALA A 484 17.44 5.23 -11.21
C ALA A 484 17.42 5.41 -12.73
N GLU A 485 17.84 6.60 -13.21
CA GLU A 485 17.82 6.96 -14.64
C GLU A 485 16.42 6.96 -15.30
N LEU A 486 15.35 6.77 -14.52
CA LEU A 486 13.97 6.70 -14.99
C LEU A 486 13.08 7.78 -14.34
N GLY A 487 13.70 8.82 -13.76
CA GLY A 487 13.02 9.95 -13.12
C GLY A 487 12.66 9.72 -11.65
N GLY A 488 13.23 8.68 -11.03
CA GLY A 488 13.00 8.35 -9.64
C GLY A 488 11.85 7.36 -9.39
N ARG A 489 11.74 6.97 -8.13
CA ARG A 489 10.81 5.93 -7.64
C ARG A 489 9.35 6.26 -7.91
N VAL A 490 8.99 7.53 -7.74
CA VAL A 490 7.62 8.01 -7.89
C VAL A 490 7.21 7.92 -9.35
N GLU A 491 8.08 8.37 -10.26
CA GLU A 491 7.78 8.42 -11.68
C GLU A 491 7.67 7.02 -12.29
N LEU A 492 8.62 6.12 -11.96
CA LEU A 492 8.55 4.74 -12.42
C LEU A 492 7.30 4.02 -11.91
N THR A 493 7.03 4.14 -10.60
CA THR A 493 5.84 3.53 -9.98
C THR A 493 4.56 4.05 -10.64
N ARG A 494 4.47 5.36 -10.87
CA ARG A 494 3.33 5.98 -11.55
C ARG A 494 3.12 5.43 -12.96
N GLN A 495 4.17 5.32 -13.77
CA GLN A 495 4.05 4.81 -15.14
C GLN A 495 3.56 3.35 -15.18
N TYR A 496 4.15 2.49 -14.34
CA TYR A 496 3.76 1.08 -14.25
C TYR A 496 2.32 0.90 -13.75
N HIS A 497 1.93 1.59 -12.67
CA HIS A 497 0.57 1.49 -12.15
C HIS A 497 -0.49 2.08 -13.09
N GLN A 498 -0.17 3.16 -13.81
CA GLN A 498 -1.08 3.71 -14.83
C GLN A 498 -1.29 2.73 -15.99
N ALA A 499 -0.22 2.08 -16.45
CA ALA A 499 -0.30 1.05 -17.48
C ALA A 499 -1.06 -0.19 -17.00
N LEU A 500 -0.85 -0.59 -15.74
CA LEU A 500 -1.55 -1.73 -15.13
C LEU A 500 -3.05 -1.45 -15.02
N ASP A 501 -3.44 -0.32 -14.42
CA ASP A 501 -4.85 0.10 -14.30
C ASP A 501 -5.49 0.21 -15.71
N ALA A 502 -4.79 0.77 -16.71
CA ALA A 502 -5.30 0.86 -18.08
C ALA A 502 -5.52 -0.50 -18.73
N SER A 503 -4.59 -1.44 -18.56
CA SER A 503 -4.74 -2.79 -19.10
C SER A 503 -5.86 -3.57 -18.40
N VAL A 504 -5.96 -3.49 -17.07
CA VAL A 504 -7.04 -4.11 -16.30
C VAL A 504 -8.40 -3.57 -16.73
N GLY A 505 -8.55 -2.24 -16.80
CA GLY A 505 -9.80 -1.62 -17.21
C GLY A 505 -10.23 -1.98 -18.64
N ARG A 506 -9.28 -2.31 -19.51
CA ARG A 506 -9.55 -2.75 -20.89
C ARG A 506 -9.95 -4.22 -20.99
N ASN A 507 -9.28 -5.10 -20.26
CA ASN A 507 -9.39 -6.55 -20.45
C ASN A 507 -10.30 -7.23 -19.42
N PHE A 508 -10.48 -6.64 -18.23
CA PHE A 508 -11.25 -7.22 -17.12
C PHE A 508 -12.39 -6.27 -16.70
N PRO A 509 -13.59 -6.40 -17.29
CA PRO A 509 -14.69 -5.45 -17.09
C PRO A 509 -15.20 -5.40 -15.65
N ASP A 510 -14.87 -6.40 -14.83
CA ASP A 510 -15.21 -6.44 -13.42
C ASP A 510 -14.19 -5.78 -12.48
N ASN A 511 -13.21 -5.02 -13.03
CA ASN A 511 -12.07 -4.52 -12.28
C ASN A 511 -11.30 -5.66 -11.60
N GLY A 512 -11.05 -6.72 -12.38
CA GLY A 512 -10.52 -7.98 -11.90
C GLY A 512 -9.03 -7.89 -11.56
N ILE A 513 -8.73 -7.32 -10.39
CA ILE A 513 -7.36 -7.23 -9.89
C ILE A 513 -7.29 -7.30 -8.36
N ILE A 514 -6.30 -8.04 -7.86
CA ILE A 514 -5.85 -8.02 -6.46
C ILE A 514 -4.42 -7.48 -6.46
N ALA A 515 -4.17 -6.36 -5.79
CA ALA A 515 -2.81 -5.88 -5.56
C ALA A 515 -2.19 -6.53 -4.33
N CYS A 516 -0.93 -6.93 -4.45
CA CYS A 516 -0.19 -7.65 -3.42
C CYS A 516 1.24 -7.12 -3.35
N MET A 517 1.84 -7.13 -2.16
CA MET A 517 3.17 -6.56 -1.91
C MET A 517 3.25 -5.09 -2.36
N SER A 518 2.22 -4.30 -2.05
CA SER A 518 1.97 -2.95 -2.61
C SER A 518 1.79 -1.86 -1.55
N HIS A 519 2.35 -2.05 -0.35
CA HIS A 519 2.11 -1.18 0.79
C HIS A 519 2.94 0.11 0.81
N ASN A 520 3.76 0.42 -0.20
CA ASN A 520 4.46 1.70 -0.26
C ASN A 520 3.52 2.85 -0.64
N THR A 521 3.81 4.05 -0.16
CA THR A 521 3.02 5.24 -0.46
C THR A 521 3.15 5.67 -1.92
N ASP A 522 4.21 5.28 -2.62
CA ASP A 522 4.38 5.45 -4.07
C ASP A 522 3.21 4.82 -4.84
N ALA A 523 2.87 3.57 -4.53
CA ALA A 523 1.75 2.85 -5.15
C ALA A 523 0.40 3.32 -4.63
N LEU A 524 0.26 3.50 -3.31
CA LEU A 524 -1.02 3.89 -2.70
C LEU A 524 -1.51 5.25 -3.20
N TYR A 525 -0.62 6.24 -3.32
CA TYR A 525 -0.96 7.56 -3.86
C TYR A 525 -1.05 7.60 -5.39
N CYS A 526 -0.84 6.49 -6.10
CA CYS A 526 -1.08 6.36 -7.54
C CYS A 526 -2.30 5.47 -7.89
N SER A 527 -2.89 4.80 -6.91
CA SER A 527 -3.93 3.78 -7.15
C SER A 527 -5.28 4.38 -7.52
N LYS A 528 -5.68 4.28 -8.80
CA LYS A 528 -6.94 4.83 -9.32
C LYS A 528 -8.04 3.80 -9.49
N GLN A 529 -7.74 2.61 -9.98
CA GLN A 529 -8.77 1.59 -10.27
C GLN A 529 -8.72 0.42 -9.31
N THR A 530 -7.54 -0.11 -9.02
CA THR A 530 -7.36 -1.28 -8.14
C THR A 530 -8.02 -1.07 -6.77
N ALA A 531 -8.99 -1.92 -6.44
CA ALA A 531 -9.87 -1.77 -5.26
C ALA A 531 -9.62 -2.80 -4.15
N VAL A 532 -8.87 -3.86 -4.43
CA VAL A 532 -8.54 -4.93 -3.50
C VAL A 532 -7.02 -4.96 -3.31
N VAL A 533 -6.59 -4.89 -2.06
CA VAL A 533 -5.17 -4.97 -1.67
C VAL A 533 -5.05 -6.04 -0.60
N ARG A 534 -4.06 -6.93 -0.75
CA ARG A 534 -3.70 -7.87 0.30
C ARG A 534 -3.05 -7.13 1.46
N ALA A 535 -3.56 -7.33 2.68
CA ALA A 535 -3.18 -6.54 3.85
C ALA A 535 -2.03 -7.12 4.71
N SER A 536 -1.59 -8.36 4.48
CA SER A 536 -0.57 -9.02 5.32
C SER A 536 0.45 -9.79 4.50
N ASP A 537 1.54 -10.17 5.16
CA ASP A 537 2.47 -11.20 4.68
C ASP A 537 1.80 -12.59 4.67
N ASP A 538 2.52 -13.61 4.19
CA ASP A 538 2.06 -14.99 4.09
C ASP A 538 1.60 -15.56 5.43
N PHE A 539 0.38 -16.08 5.42
CA PHE A 539 -0.20 -16.78 6.55
C PHE A 539 0.01 -18.28 6.36
N TYR A 540 0.75 -18.88 7.28
CA TYR A 540 1.02 -20.30 7.28
C TYR A 540 0.31 -20.93 8.48
N PRO A 541 -0.80 -21.67 8.27
CA PRO A 541 -1.62 -22.15 9.38
C PRO A 541 -0.86 -23.06 10.35
N ARG A 542 0.20 -23.72 9.88
CA ARG A 542 1.08 -24.60 10.68
C ARG A 542 2.28 -23.88 11.30
N ASP A 543 2.44 -22.58 11.07
CA ASP A 543 3.52 -21.76 11.61
C ASP A 543 2.95 -20.67 12.53
N PRO A 544 2.97 -20.88 13.86
CA PRO A 544 2.40 -19.92 14.82
C PRO A 544 2.97 -18.50 14.71
N VAL A 545 4.19 -18.33 14.20
CA VAL A 545 4.81 -17.01 14.03
C VAL A 545 4.05 -16.16 13.01
N SER A 546 3.46 -16.78 11.99
CA SER A 546 2.68 -16.08 10.97
C SER A 546 1.31 -15.58 11.49
N HIS A 547 0.79 -16.16 12.58
CA HIS A 547 -0.55 -15.87 13.09
C HIS A 547 -0.65 -14.47 13.68
N THR A 548 0.28 -14.11 14.56
CA THR A 548 0.25 -12.81 15.26
C THR A 548 0.37 -11.65 14.28
N ILE A 549 1.26 -11.76 13.30
CA ILE A 549 1.45 -10.72 12.28
C ILE A 549 0.21 -10.61 11.39
N HIS A 550 -0.37 -11.74 10.99
CA HIS A 550 -1.57 -11.76 10.17
C HIS A 550 -2.78 -11.13 10.90
N ILE A 551 -3.05 -11.54 12.14
CA ILE A 551 -4.14 -10.98 12.94
C ILE A 551 -3.92 -9.48 13.15
N ALA A 552 -2.71 -9.06 13.52
CA ALA A 552 -2.40 -7.65 13.74
C ALA A 552 -2.59 -6.79 12.48
N ALA A 553 -2.34 -7.34 11.29
CA ALA A 553 -2.47 -6.61 10.03
C ALA A 553 -3.89 -6.62 9.45
N VAL A 554 -4.70 -7.64 9.76
CA VAL A 554 -6.01 -7.88 9.12
C VAL A 554 -7.21 -7.58 10.04
N ALA A 555 -7.07 -7.73 11.36
CA ALA A 555 -8.12 -7.45 12.35
C ALA A 555 -8.16 -5.96 12.71
#